data_AF-A0A7S0VSP2-F1
#
_entry.id   AF-A0A7S0VSP2-F1
#
_cell.length_a   1.000
_cell.length_b   1.000
_cell.length_c   1.000
_cell.angle_alpha   90.00
_cell.angle_beta   90.00
_cell.angle_gamma   90.00
#
_symmetry.space_group_name_H-M   'P 1'
#
loop_
_entity.id
_entity.type
_entity.pdbx_description
1 polymer ?
#
loop_
_entity_poly.entity_id
_entity_poly.type
_entity_poly.pdbx_seq_one_letter_code
_entity_poly.pdbx_strand_id
1 'polypeptide(L)'
;AGSYIVNEMEVLTCGTPISKDADGNTCHLDGIASPDNVAAIPEYNQLIIGEDTSAHVNDVIWAFDLSTAATGLQRIFSTPYGSETTGPYWYPNIGDFSYITAVVQHPYGESDQDKVGDSASTGKAGWVGYMGPLKSVTRISGAASTTPCML
;
A
#
# COMPACT_ATOMS: atom_id res chain seq x y z
N ALA A 1 -23.84 16.08 -19.32
CA ALA A 1 -22.67 15.87 -18.45
C ALA A 1 -22.39 14.37 -18.41
N GLY A 2 -21.13 13.95 -18.54
CA GLY A 2 -20.77 12.52 -18.49
C GLY A 2 -20.94 11.95 -17.08
N SER A 3 -21.19 10.66 -16.98
CA SER A 3 -21.51 9.91 -15.74
C SER A 3 -20.37 9.80 -14.73
N TYR A 4 -19.21 10.43 -14.98
CA TYR A 4 -17.96 10.27 -14.23
C TYR A 4 -17.43 11.60 -13.68
N ILE A 5 -18.34 12.46 -13.22
CA ILE A 5 -17.97 13.69 -12.52
C ILE A 5 -18.05 13.41 -11.03
N VAL A 6 -16.91 13.54 -10.35
CA VAL A 6 -16.85 13.54 -8.88
C VAL A 6 -17.40 14.88 -8.41
N ASN A 7 -18.50 14.86 -7.65
CA ASN A 7 -19.13 16.07 -7.13
C ASN A 7 -18.79 16.33 -5.66
N GLU A 8 -18.46 15.27 -4.93
CA GLU A 8 -18.21 15.30 -3.48
C GLU A 8 -17.08 14.34 -3.14
N MET A 9 -16.30 14.68 -2.13
CA MET A 9 -15.26 13.84 -1.54
C MET A 9 -15.34 13.96 -0.02
N GLU A 10 -15.22 12.83 0.66
CA GLU A 10 -15.13 12.75 2.11
C GLU A 10 -13.81 12.09 2.48
N VAL A 11 -13.24 12.50 3.61
CA VAL A 11 -12.02 11.91 4.14
C VAL A 11 -12.32 10.55 4.74
N LEU A 12 -11.66 9.50 4.25
CA LEU A 12 -11.81 8.14 4.76
C LEU A 12 -11.11 7.94 6.11
N THR A 13 -9.88 8.44 6.24
CA THR A 13 -9.05 8.33 7.44
C THR A 13 -7.97 9.42 7.46
N CYS A 14 -7.45 9.72 8.65
CA CYS A 14 -6.40 10.72 8.88
C CYS A 14 -5.27 10.15 9.72
N GLY A 15 -4.04 10.61 9.46
CA GLY A 15 -2.92 10.47 10.38
C GLY A 15 -3.11 11.25 11.67
N THR A 16 -2.33 10.89 12.69
CA THR A 16 -2.26 11.65 13.95
C THR A 16 -0.90 12.34 14.05
N PRO A 17 -0.84 13.68 13.94
CA PRO A 17 0.41 14.41 14.11
C PRO A 17 0.97 14.23 15.52
N ILE A 18 2.29 14.11 15.62
CA ILE A 18 3.02 14.07 16.89
C ILE A 18 4.17 15.07 16.86
N SER A 19 4.66 15.46 18.04
CA SER A 19 6.00 16.06 18.11
C SER A 19 7.01 15.03 17.62
N LYS A 20 8.06 15.49 16.94
CA LYS A 20 9.12 14.61 16.42
C LYS A 20 9.58 13.63 17.51
N ASP A 21 9.42 12.33 17.26
CA ASP A 21 9.83 11.29 18.20
C ASP A 21 11.36 11.06 18.17
N ALA A 22 11.84 10.07 18.93
CA ALA A 22 13.26 9.77 19.03
C ALA A 22 13.87 9.27 17.70
N ASP A 23 13.05 8.68 16.82
CA ASP A 23 13.49 8.11 15.55
C ASP A 23 13.37 9.13 14.40
N GLY A 24 12.57 10.19 14.59
CA GLY A 24 12.41 11.29 13.65
C GLY A 24 10.99 11.43 13.08
N ASN A 25 10.05 10.56 13.47
CA ASN A 25 8.68 10.58 12.95
C ASN A 25 7.90 11.78 13.50
N THR A 26 7.08 12.39 12.66
CA THR A 26 6.16 13.50 13.01
C THR A 26 4.69 13.13 12.82
N CYS A 27 4.42 11.91 12.35
CA CYS A 27 3.12 11.26 12.45
C CYS A 27 3.23 10.01 13.34
N HIS A 28 2.17 9.70 14.07
CA HIS A 28 2.11 8.52 14.94
C HIS A 28 2.19 7.26 14.09
N LEU A 29 3.07 6.33 14.48
CA LEU A 29 3.36 5.12 13.71
C LEU A 29 2.11 4.24 13.48
N ASP A 30 1.11 4.28 14.35
CA ASP A 30 -0.16 3.53 14.16
C ASP A 30 -1.19 4.25 13.25
N GLY A 31 -0.83 5.39 12.64
CA GLY A 31 -1.67 6.16 11.73
C GLY A 31 -1.07 6.23 10.33
N ILE A 32 -1.85 6.74 9.37
CA ILE A 32 -1.40 6.95 7.98
C ILE A 32 -0.74 8.32 7.80
N ALA A 33 0.31 8.41 7.00
CA ALA A 33 1.03 9.65 6.72
C ALA A 33 1.18 9.85 5.20
N SER A 34 0.67 10.98 4.69
CA SER A 34 0.72 11.36 3.26
C SER A 34 0.50 10.20 2.28
N PRO A 35 -0.68 9.56 2.26
CA PRO A 35 -0.95 8.50 1.29
C PRO A 35 -0.93 9.05 -0.14
N ASP A 36 -0.27 8.33 -1.05
CA ASP A 36 -0.25 8.65 -2.49
C ASP A 36 -0.98 7.57 -3.28
N ASN A 37 -0.56 6.31 -3.13
CA ASN A 37 -1.06 5.23 -3.98
C ASN A 37 -2.21 4.46 -3.33
N VAL A 38 -3.12 3.94 -4.17
CA VAL A 38 -4.23 3.08 -3.71
C VAL A 38 -4.56 1.97 -4.70
N ALA A 39 -4.83 0.77 -4.18
CA ALA A 39 -5.40 -0.34 -4.94
C ALA A 39 -6.59 -0.93 -4.17
N ALA A 40 -7.68 -1.23 -4.87
CA ALA A 40 -8.84 -1.87 -4.25
C ALA A 40 -8.67 -3.39 -4.21
N ILE A 41 -9.18 -4.01 -3.14
CA ILE A 41 -9.37 -5.44 -3.00
C ILE A 41 -10.87 -5.70 -2.81
N PRO A 42 -11.66 -5.71 -3.91
CA PRO A 42 -13.11 -5.77 -3.81
C PRO A 42 -13.60 -7.03 -3.09
N GLU A 43 -12.92 -8.17 -3.26
CA GLU A 43 -13.33 -9.44 -2.68
C GLU A 43 -13.35 -9.44 -1.16
N TYR A 44 -12.45 -8.65 -0.54
CA TYR A 44 -12.32 -8.50 0.91
C TYR A 44 -12.90 -7.19 1.45
N ASN A 45 -13.41 -6.30 0.57
CA ASN A 45 -13.84 -4.95 0.95
C ASN A 45 -12.71 -4.16 1.63
N GLN A 46 -11.51 -4.24 1.05
CA GLN A 46 -10.30 -3.59 1.57
C GLN A 46 -9.66 -2.68 0.53
N LEU A 47 -8.83 -1.74 1.00
CA LEU A 47 -7.89 -0.98 0.19
C LEU A 47 -6.46 -1.33 0.59
N ILE A 48 -5.56 -1.34 -0.38
CA ILE A 48 -4.12 -1.26 -0.14
C ILE A 48 -3.71 0.19 -0.39
N ILE A 49 -3.05 0.81 0.58
CA ILE A 49 -2.69 2.23 0.53
C ILE A 49 -1.18 2.34 0.76
N GLY A 50 -0.48 3.02 -0.15
CA GLY A 50 0.95 3.28 -0.04
C GLY A 50 1.22 4.72 0.41
N GLU A 51 2.20 4.89 1.30
CA GLU A 51 2.71 6.20 1.70
C GLU A 51 3.82 6.70 0.76
N ASP A 52 3.83 8.03 0.60
CA ASP A 52 4.94 8.86 0.13
C ASP A 52 5.02 10.05 1.09
N THR A 53 5.87 9.94 2.11
CA THR A 53 5.86 10.85 3.24
C THR A 53 7.23 11.20 3.80
N SER A 54 7.37 12.44 4.26
CA SER A 54 8.45 12.84 5.16
C SER A 54 8.05 12.80 6.64
N ALA A 55 6.81 12.37 6.96
CA ALA A 55 6.30 12.36 8.33
C ALA A 55 6.52 11.02 9.06
N HIS A 56 6.69 9.93 8.32
CA HIS A 56 7.32 8.70 8.80
C HIS A 56 8.73 8.59 8.24
N VAL A 57 9.62 7.98 9.00
CA VAL A 57 11.01 7.76 8.61
C VAL A 57 11.13 6.61 7.59
N ASN A 58 10.18 5.68 7.63
CA ASN A 58 10.00 4.62 6.64
C ASN A 58 8.54 4.65 6.19
N ASP A 59 8.32 4.74 4.89
CA ASP A 59 7.00 4.62 4.29
C ASP A 59 6.41 3.23 4.49
N VAL A 60 5.08 3.22 4.53
CA VAL A 60 4.31 2.05 4.84
C VAL A 60 3.33 1.73 3.72
N ILE A 61 3.16 0.43 3.43
CA ILE A 61 1.95 -0.06 2.77
C ILE A 61 0.99 -0.54 3.85
N TRP A 62 -0.23 -0.02 3.80
CA TRP A 62 -1.33 -0.35 4.68
C TRP A 62 -2.37 -1.20 3.96
N ALA A 63 -2.96 -2.15 4.67
CA ALA A 63 -4.26 -2.73 4.34
C ALA A 63 -5.33 -2.02 5.18
N PHE A 64 -6.33 -1.43 4.53
CA PHE A 64 -7.43 -0.73 5.18
C PHE A 64 -8.74 -1.49 4.98
N ASP A 65 -9.37 -1.91 6.06
CA ASP A 65 -10.68 -2.56 6.04
C ASP A 65 -11.83 -1.54 6.03
N LEU A 66 -12.57 -1.48 4.92
CA LEU A 66 -13.68 -0.54 4.75
C LEU A 66 -14.90 -0.91 5.63
N SER A 67 -14.96 -2.12 6.19
CA SER A 67 -16.04 -2.55 7.08
C SER A 67 -15.90 -2.04 8.51
N THR A 68 -14.69 -1.70 8.94
CA THR A 68 -14.40 -1.24 10.31
C THR A 68 -14.19 0.28 10.41
N ALA A 69 -14.40 1.01 9.30
CA ALA A 69 -14.20 2.45 9.19
C ALA A 69 -12.76 2.86 9.60
N ALA A 70 -12.57 4.05 10.19
CA ALA A 70 -11.26 4.68 10.44
C ALA A 70 -10.27 3.85 11.30
N THR A 71 -10.70 2.74 11.93
CA THR A 71 -9.85 1.86 12.73
C THR A 71 -9.33 0.64 11.98
N GLY A 72 -9.69 0.47 10.70
CA GLY A 72 -9.35 -0.69 9.88
C GLY A 72 -7.93 -0.72 9.31
N LEU A 73 -7.04 0.16 9.75
CA LEU A 73 -5.70 0.34 9.19
C LEU A 73 -4.70 -0.68 9.77
N GLN A 74 -4.10 -1.53 8.92
CA GLN A 74 -3.10 -2.53 9.31
C GLN A 74 -1.82 -2.38 8.47
N ARG A 75 -0.67 -2.27 9.12
CA ARG A 75 0.62 -2.22 8.44
C ARG A 75 0.96 -3.59 7.85
N ILE A 76 1.25 -3.66 6.56
CA ILE A 76 1.62 -4.91 5.88
C ILE A 76 3.04 -4.90 5.31
N PHE A 77 3.64 -3.72 5.12
CA PHE A 77 5.02 -3.58 4.64
C PHE A 77 5.61 -2.23 5.07
N SER A 78 6.92 -2.19 5.32
CA SER A 78 7.68 -0.96 5.53
C SER A 78 8.88 -0.93 4.59
N THR A 79 9.15 0.24 4.01
CA THR A 79 10.27 0.46 3.10
C THR A 79 11.59 0.70 3.86
N PRO A 80 12.75 0.74 3.17
CA PRO A 80 13.98 1.32 3.70
C PRO A 80 13.85 2.81 4.03
N TYR A 81 14.91 3.40 4.58
CA TYR A 81 14.95 4.83 4.89
C TYR A 81 14.89 5.68 3.62
N GLY A 82 14.15 6.79 3.67
CA GLY A 82 14.17 7.83 2.63
C GLY A 82 13.76 7.38 1.24
N SER A 83 13.00 6.29 1.16
CA SER A 83 12.33 5.82 -0.06
C SER A 83 10.89 6.35 -0.10
N GLU A 84 10.10 5.87 -1.06
CA GLU A 84 8.62 5.89 -0.99
C GLU A 84 8.08 4.49 -1.37
N THR A 85 6.78 4.26 -1.16
CA THR A 85 6.07 3.18 -1.85
C THR A 85 5.51 3.70 -3.17
N THR A 86 5.63 2.91 -4.26
CA THR A 86 5.18 3.39 -5.59
C THR A 86 4.43 2.34 -6.41
N GLY A 87 3.10 2.38 -6.36
CA GLY A 87 2.24 1.45 -7.09
C GLY A 87 2.12 0.05 -6.46
N PRO A 88 1.81 -0.07 -5.15
CA PRO A 88 1.30 -1.33 -4.65
C PRO A 88 0.01 -1.71 -5.39
N TYR A 89 -0.15 -2.98 -5.71
CA TYR A 89 -1.30 -3.45 -6.50
C TYR A 89 -1.75 -4.84 -6.09
N TRP A 90 -3.04 -5.11 -6.30
CA TRP A 90 -3.67 -6.40 -6.01
C TRP A 90 -3.78 -7.25 -7.27
N TYR A 91 -3.19 -8.44 -7.23
CA TYR A 91 -3.27 -9.43 -8.30
C TYR A 91 -4.09 -10.64 -7.82
N PRO A 92 -5.41 -10.65 -8.05
CA PRO A 92 -6.25 -11.78 -7.68
C PRO A 92 -6.13 -12.93 -8.70
N ASN A 93 -6.40 -14.16 -8.26
CA ASN A 93 -6.63 -15.33 -9.11
C ASN A 93 -5.46 -15.69 -10.06
N ILE A 94 -4.22 -15.56 -9.58
CA ILE A 94 -3.06 -16.19 -10.23
C ILE A 94 -3.05 -17.66 -9.80
N GLY A 95 -3.78 -18.48 -10.57
CA GLY A 95 -4.14 -19.84 -10.14
C GLY A 95 -5.08 -19.79 -8.94
N ASP A 96 -4.79 -20.58 -7.90
CA ASP A 96 -5.57 -20.62 -6.65
C ASP A 96 -5.15 -19.54 -5.63
N PHE A 97 -4.25 -18.65 -6.03
CA PHE A 97 -3.62 -17.67 -5.14
C PHE A 97 -3.77 -16.23 -5.63
N SER A 98 -3.55 -15.32 -4.71
CA SER A 98 -3.50 -13.88 -4.94
C SER A 98 -2.23 -13.30 -4.34
N TYR A 99 -1.83 -12.15 -4.87
CA TYR A 99 -0.57 -11.49 -4.51
C TYR A 99 -0.76 -9.98 -4.41
N ILE A 100 -0.03 -9.35 -3.52
CA ILE A 100 0.08 -7.89 -3.44
C ILE A 100 1.49 -7.52 -3.90
N THR A 101 1.65 -6.65 -4.90
CA THR A 101 2.98 -6.12 -5.22
C THR A 101 3.36 -5.01 -4.26
N ALA A 102 4.65 -4.94 -3.93
CA ALA A 102 5.26 -3.84 -3.22
C ALA A 102 6.41 -3.32 -4.07
N VAL A 103 6.44 -2.01 -4.27
CA VAL A 103 7.51 -1.36 -5.03
C VAL A 103 8.08 -0.26 -4.15
N VAL A 104 9.40 -0.27 -4.02
CA VAL A 104 10.17 0.72 -3.27
C VAL A 104 10.85 1.62 -4.27
N GLN A 105 10.50 2.90 -4.28
CA GLN A 105 11.23 3.89 -5.08
C GLN A 105 12.42 4.45 -4.30
N HIS A 106 13.48 4.77 -5.03
CA HIS A 106 14.60 5.62 -4.61
C HIS A 106 15.08 5.52 -3.14
N PRO A 107 15.41 4.32 -2.58
CA PRO A 107 15.92 4.23 -1.21
C PRO A 107 17.04 5.25 -0.90
N TYR A 108 16.93 5.91 0.24
CA TYR A 108 17.85 6.98 0.67
C TYR A 108 17.89 8.17 -0.31
N GLY A 109 16.76 8.45 -0.99
CA GLY A 109 16.60 9.46 -2.02
C GLY A 109 15.97 10.76 -1.50
N GLU A 110 15.04 10.64 -0.56
CA GLU A 110 14.31 11.78 0.01
C GLU A 110 14.92 12.25 1.33
N SER A 111 14.50 11.65 2.44
CA SER A 111 15.09 11.80 3.76
C SER A 111 16.29 10.85 3.92
N ASP A 112 17.06 11.02 5.00
CA ASP A 112 18.04 10.02 5.43
C ASP A 112 19.09 9.62 4.36
N GLN A 113 19.43 10.55 3.46
CA GLN A 113 20.37 10.30 2.35
C GLN A 113 21.76 9.89 2.84
N ASP A 114 22.13 10.28 4.05
CA ASP A 114 23.36 9.93 4.74
C ASP A 114 23.39 8.45 5.15
N LYS A 115 22.24 7.84 5.47
CA LYS A 115 22.13 6.42 5.85
C LYS A 115 22.43 5.45 4.71
N VAL A 116 22.60 5.92 3.47
CA VAL A 116 23.13 5.09 2.37
C VAL A 116 24.55 4.58 2.66
N GLY A 117 25.30 5.27 3.52
CA GLY A 117 26.65 4.87 3.94
C GLY A 117 26.68 3.79 5.02
N ASP A 118 25.53 3.47 5.63
CA ASP A 118 25.48 2.51 6.72
C ASP A 118 25.77 1.08 6.24
N SER A 119 26.38 0.28 7.10
CA SER A 119 26.69 -1.13 6.79
C SER A 119 25.45 -1.99 6.50
N ALA A 120 24.28 -1.58 7.00
CA ALA A 120 22.99 -2.23 6.74
C ALA A 120 22.32 -1.70 5.45
N SER A 121 22.91 -0.70 4.79
CA SER A 121 22.37 -0.16 3.55
C SER A 121 22.43 -1.18 2.44
N THR A 122 21.35 -1.20 1.68
CA THR A 122 21.15 -2.02 0.48
C THR A 122 21.36 -1.20 -0.80
N GLY A 123 21.79 0.06 -0.67
CA GLY A 123 22.02 1.01 -1.76
C GLY A 123 20.74 1.70 -2.26
N LYS A 124 20.88 2.54 -3.29
CA LYS A 124 19.81 3.40 -3.82
C LYS A 124 18.95 2.75 -4.91
N ALA A 125 19.15 1.47 -5.17
CA ALA A 125 18.39 0.78 -6.21
C ALA A 125 16.97 0.53 -5.72
N GLY A 126 15.97 0.93 -6.51
CA GLY A 126 14.57 0.60 -6.23
C GLY A 126 14.32 -0.90 -6.34
N TRP A 127 13.28 -1.39 -5.66
CA TRP A 127 12.90 -2.80 -5.64
C TRP A 127 11.47 -3.01 -6.07
N VAL A 128 11.24 -4.17 -6.66
CA VAL A 128 9.92 -4.72 -6.93
C VAL A 128 9.85 -6.08 -6.26
N GLY A 129 8.82 -6.29 -5.44
CA GLY A 129 8.56 -7.54 -4.75
C GLY A 129 7.06 -7.82 -4.67
N TYR A 130 6.72 -8.94 -4.04
CA TYR A 130 5.33 -9.30 -3.79
C TYR A 130 5.15 -9.96 -2.43
N MET A 131 3.96 -9.81 -1.86
CA MET A 131 3.47 -10.51 -0.69
C MET A 131 2.46 -11.57 -1.13
N GLY A 132 2.71 -12.82 -0.76
CA GLY A 132 1.88 -13.98 -1.09
C GLY A 132 2.68 -15.29 -1.01
N PRO A 133 2.07 -16.43 -1.38
CA PRO A 133 0.71 -16.56 -1.89
C PRO A 133 -0.36 -16.36 -0.81
N LEU A 134 -1.37 -15.54 -1.11
CA LEU A 134 -2.60 -15.44 -0.32
C LEU A 134 -3.65 -16.34 -0.96
N LYS A 135 -4.50 -17.00 -0.17
CA LYS A 135 -5.57 -17.83 -0.75
C LYS A 135 -6.52 -16.94 -1.55
N SER A 136 -6.79 -17.27 -2.81
CA SER A 136 -7.78 -16.50 -3.55
C SER A 136 -9.18 -16.78 -3.00
N VAL A 137 -9.95 -15.72 -2.82
CA VAL A 137 -11.41 -15.80 -2.62
C VAL A 137 -12.03 -15.58 -3.98
N THR A 138 -12.43 -16.66 -4.64
CA THR A 138 -13.46 -16.55 -5.67
C THR A 138 -14.69 -15.96 -4.98
N ARG A 139 -15.13 -14.75 -5.33
CA ARG A 139 -16.53 -14.40 -5.08
C ARG A 139 -17.35 -15.40 -5.88
N ILE A 140 -17.88 -16.44 -5.22
CA ILE A 140 -18.91 -17.28 -5.81
C ILE A 140 -20.17 -16.41 -5.90
N SER A 141 -20.26 -15.62 -6.96
CA SER A 141 -21.52 -15.14 -7.50
C SER A 141 -21.62 -15.67 -8.93
N GLY A 142 -22.06 -16.93 -9.03
CA GLY A 142 -22.38 -17.60 -10.29
C GLY A 142 -21.17 -18.05 -11.09
N ALA A 143 -20.87 -19.35 -11.06
CA ALA A 143 -20.02 -19.98 -12.05
C ALA A 143 -20.62 -19.74 -13.45
N ALA A 144 -20.13 -18.73 -14.16
CA ALA A 144 -20.34 -18.63 -15.59
C ALA A 144 -19.51 -19.74 -16.23
N SER A 145 -20.19 -20.80 -16.63
CA SER A 145 -19.67 -21.88 -17.47
C SER A 145 -18.94 -21.27 -18.67
N THR A 146 -17.60 -21.28 -18.64
CA THR A 146 -16.79 -20.92 -19.79
C THR A 146 -16.75 -22.12 -20.72
N THR A 147 -17.71 -22.17 -21.64
CA THR A 147 -17.54 -23.00 -22.85
C THR A 147 -16.40 -22.36 -23.64
N PRO A 148 -15.28 -23.05 -23.88
CA PRO A 148 -14.16 -22.47 -24.61
C PRO A 148 -14.57 -22.25 -26.07
N CYS A 149 -14.33 -21.04 -26.59
CA CYS A 149 -14.36 -20.81 -28.01
C CYS A 149 -13.10 -21.47 -28.59
N MET A 150 -13.26 -22.56 -29.35
CA MET A 150 -12.18 -23.10 -30.17
C MET A 150 -11.92 -22.15 -31.34
N LEU A 151 -10.65 -21.82 -31.55
CA LEU A 151 -10.15 -21.27 -32.81
C LEU A 151 -10.24 -22.33 -33.93
#